data_AF-A0A7Y2AY99-F1
#
_entry.id   AF-A0A7Y2AY99-F1
#
_cell.length_a   1.000
_cell.length_b   1.000
_cell.length_c   1.000
_cell.angle_alpha   90.00
_cell.angle_beta   90.00
_cell.angle_gamma   90.00
#
_symmetry.space_group_name_H-M   'P 1'
#
loop_
_entity.id
_entity.type
_entity.pdbx_description
1 polymer ?
#
loop_
_entity_poly.entity_id
_entity_poly.type
_entity_poly.pdbx_seq_one_letter_code
_entity_poly.pdbx_strand_id
1 'polypeptide(L)'
;MEQSIRNIIAVYNDLLPTTGNLRPSQLPGQVDFESVALHELGHCIGKAHVNLASESGLGEPDRNYTKSTDGVNDGTTTPGNFDLNTGVDGTRGSRDDIRGDDNNLFWFRNLNNNPFTMDYSTIDSTTYSRDLSNLPAGDSYAANGDWDVADSELATPNTEAVMQQGSFFTETQRTLTHDGVATLRYAMSGADEIEGTADDYTFQLNFATSGCDINMSFDDGQTGFAVCQTSAAVNNDVYARIASANAYFNTGYNWHFNTATPCTETVNLVQNQWLMFSPACYLGISTGNTVADILGAGLDYGVDVVILEYDAVSEAYVQLVESSEIVTGGGYFVYTNEAGRTLDIDGQFNGSPDMPLTGAGTPMSGGRFNLIGHPYDFDVPWSEVQIVDGANVEALAAAVSDEDISRTYYVWNGSSYDPFVDTTPGMVGTLTPGMGIWVEAYKPGIRLRVPSTGPASPSPTGPSSLAGESRIETVASARSKKLAQKVDGEGSWFVRVIAESGALRDAGNVFGQLVESSDGPDIHDIKELEPFSNPHLSVVFPHEEWGETTWGYASDYHAATRKPSGEWVFAVRGSEPFAEVTLKLEGPAEILKKGNLRDLESGKQVKLADGSYTFDMASDVHYFSFRLRRK
;
A
#
# COMPACT_ATOMS: atom_id res chain seq x y z
N MET A 1 5.86 28.00 -6.35
CA MET A 1 4.50 28.25 -5.82
C MET A 1 3.43 27.69 -6.74
N GLU A 2 3.30 28.15 -8.00
CA GLU A 2 2.21 27.71 -8.90
C GLU A 2 2.04 26.19 -8.99
N GLN A 3 3.13 25.45 -9.25
CA GLN A 3 3.06 23.99 -9.34
C GLN A 3 2.51 23.37 -8.05
N SER A 4 3.04 23.75 -6.88
CA SER A 4 2.53 23.27 -5.59
C SER A 4 1.05 23.59 -5.38
N ILE A 5 0.53 24.73 -5.85
CA ILE A 5 -0.90 25.01 -5.76
C ILE A 5 -1.71 24.06 -6.64
N ARG A 6 -1.25 23.80 -7.88
CA ARG A 6 -1.90 22.83 -8.78
C ARG A 6 -1.94 21.45 -8.15
N ASN A 7 -0.86 21.04 -7.52
CA ASN A 7 -0.74 19.78 -6.80
C ASN A 7 -1.78 19.68 -5.67
N ILE A 8 -1.85 20.69 -4.82
CA ILE A 8 -2.79 20.75 -3.70
C ILE A 8 -4.25 20.71 -4.20
N ILE A 9 -4.55 21.42 -5.29
CA ILE A 9 -5.87 21.39 -5.94
C ILE A 9 -6.22 19.97 -6.39
N ALA A 10 -5.27 19.26 -7.02
CA ALA A 10 -5.48 17.88 -7.44
C ALA A 10 -5.73 16.96 -6.23
N VAL A 11 -4.96 17.08 -5.15
CA VAL A 11 -5.16 16.31 -3.90
C VAL A 11 -6.57 16.50 -3.33
N TYR A 12 -7.05 17.74 -3.24
CA TYR A 12 -8.40 18.01 -2.75
C TYR A 12 -9.52 17.60 -3.71
N ASN A 13 -9.29 17.63 -5.02
CA ASN A 13 -10.27 17.18 -6.00
C ASN A 13 -10.37 15.65 -6.07
N ASP A 14 -9.26 14.94 -5.84
CA ASP A 14 -9.21 13.47 -5.91
C ASP A 14 -9.89 12.81 -4.69
N LEU A 15 -9.79 13.45 -3.51
CA LEU A 15 -10.40 12.95 -2.27
C LEU A 15 -10.06 11.48 -1.98
N LEU A 16 -8.85 11.05 -2.34
CA LEU A 16 -8.33 9.72 -2.07
C LEU A 16 -7.56 9.76 -0.73
N PRO A 17 -8.05 9.07 0.31
CA PRO A 17 -7.37 9.05 1.59
C PRO A 17 -6.13 8.15 1.53
N THR A 18 -5.09 8.53 2.24
CA THR A 18 -3.84 7.77 2.31
C THR A 18 -3.34 7.66 3.75
N THR A 19 -2.52 6.64 3.98
CA THR A 19 -1.65 6.50 5.15
C THR A 19 -0.19 6.67 4.74
N GLY A 20 0.69 6.89 5.70
CA GLY A 20 2.11 7.16 5.42
C GLY A 20 2.34 8.54 4.80
N ASN A 21 1.41 9.48 4.99
CA ASN A 21 1.48 10.80 4.36
C ASN A 21 2.48 11.72 5.05
N LEU A 22 2.94 11.42 6.27
CA LEU A 22 3.92 12.20 7.01
C LEU A 22 5.33 11.65 6.75
N ARG A 23 6.27 12.53 6.40
CA ARG A 23 7.68 12.17 6.18
C ARG A 23 8.59 13.20 6.85
N PRO A 24 9.16 12.89 8.02
CA PRO A 24 10.15 13.76 8.63
C PRO A 24 11.49 13.70 7.87
N SER A 25 12.33 14.73 8.04
CA SER A 25 13.73 14.74 7.61
C SER A 25 14.01 14.70 6.10
N GLN A 26 13.03 14.97 5.23
CA GLN A 26 13.22 14.98 3.77
C GLN A 26 13.89 16.25 3.24
N LEU A 27 13.71 17.38 3.93
CA LEU A 27 14.09 18.71 3.42
C LEU A 27 14.98 19.48 4.41
N PRO A 28 16.29 19.14 4.54
CA PRO A 28 17.17 19.73 5.56
C PRO A 28 17.15 21.26 5.58
N GLY A 29 16.70 21.84 6.70
CA GLY A 29 16.65 23.29 6.93
C GLY A 29 15.63 24.07 6.08
N GLN A 30 14.69 23.39 5.42
CA GLN A 30 13.62 23.98 4.63
C GLN A 30 12.24 23.66 5.23
N VAL A 31 11.24 24.45 4.88
CA VAL A 31 9.82 24.18 5.14
C VAL A 31 9.16 23.83 3.83
N ASP A 32 8.40 22.74 3.78
CA ASP A 32 7.68 22.37 2.56
C ASP A 32 6.49 23.31 2.31
N PHE A 33 6.58 24.14 1.27
CA PHE A 33 5.48 25.05 0.93
C PHE A 33 4.21 24.28 0.58
N GLU A 34 4.33 23.14 -0.09
CA GLU A 34 3.17 22.37 -0.53
C GLU A 34 2.38 21.81 0.66
N SER A 35 3.07 21.26 1.66
CA SER A 35 2.43 20.76 2.90
C SER A 35 1.72 21.89 3.67
N VAL A 36 2.40 23.03 3.86
CA VAL A 36 1.80 24.16 4.57
C VAL A 36 0.61 24.74 3.79
N ALA A 37 0.75 24.89 2.47
CA ALA A 37 -0.35 25.39 1.64
C ALA A 37 -1.51 24.40 1.53
N LEU A 38 -1.27 23.08 1.63
CA LEU A 38 -2.32 22.04 1.72
C LEU A 38 -3.16 22.23 2.99
N HIS A 39 -2.51 22.51 4.12
CA HIS A 39 -3.14 22.85 5.40
C HIS A 39 -3.95 24.14 5.29
N GLU A 40 -3.34 25.24 4.82
CA GLU A 40 -4.02 26.53 4.73
C GLU A 40 -5.19 26.52 3.74
N LEU A 41 -5.07 25.77 2.62
CA LEU A 41 -6.19 25.59 1.71
C LEU A 41 -7.34 24.85 2.40
N GLY A 42 -7.04 23.89 3.29
CA GLY A 42 -8.02 23.22 4.13
C GLY A 42 -8.85 24.22 4.94
N HIS A 43 -8.21 25.17 5.62
CA HIS A 43 -8.91 26.27 6.28
C HIS A 43 -9.73 27.13 5.31
N CYS A 44 -9.16 27.45 4.14
CA CYS A 44 -9.83 28.23 3.11
C CYS A 44 -11.08 27.57 2.52
N ILE A 45 -11.21 26.24 2.63
CA ILE A 45 -12.40 25.47 2.23
C ILE A 45 -13.26 25.03 3.43
N GLY A 46 -12.99 25.55 4.64
CA GLY A 46 -13.86 25.41 5.80
C GLY A 46 -13.47 24.31 6.79
N LYS A 47 -12.28 23.71 6.67
CA LYS A 47 -11.78 22.75 7.66
C LYS A 47 -11.18 23.48 8.86
N ALA A 48 -11.36 22.91 10.06
CA ALA A 48 -10.74 23.37 11.30
C ALA A 48 -9.62 22.43 11.73
N HIS A 49 -8.84 22.82 12.75
CA HIS A 49 -7.88 21.91 13.37
C HIS A 49 -8.57 20.71 14.02
N VAL A 50 -7.96 19.53 13.91
CA VAL A 50 -8.47 18.31 14.54
C VAL A 50 -8.15 18.26 16.05
N ASN A 51 -7.12 19.00 16.47
CA ASN A 51 -6.71 19.19 17.85
C ASN A 51 -7.12 20.56 18.41
N LEU A 52 -7.01 20.76 19.72
CA LEU A 52 -7.29 22.02 20.40
C LEU A 52 -6.48 23.18 19.82
N ALA A 53 -5.24 22.89 19.42
CA ALA A 53 -4.35 23.85 18.78
C ALA A 53 -4.07 25.10 19.64
N SER A 54 -3.22 25.99 19.15
CA SER A 54 -2.80 27.22 19.86
C SER A 54 -3.92 28.25 20.00
N GLU A 55 -4.96 28.18 19.17
CA GLU A 55 -6.13 29.06 19.28
C GLU A 55 -6.96 28.80 20.55
N SER A 56 -6.80 27.63 21.17
CA SER A 56 -7.40 27.32 22.48
C SER A 56 -6.61 27.93 23.66
N GLY A 57 -5.53 28.66 23.40
CA GLY A 57 -4.68 29.28 24.43
C GLY A 57 -3.77 28.30 25.17
N LEU A 58 -3.70 27.04 24.73
CA LEU A 58 -2.90 25.98 25.34
C LEU A 58 -1.47 25.93 24.76
N GLY A 59 -0.52 25.63 25.65
CA GLY A 59 0.86 25.32 25.29
C GLY A 59 1.02 23.87 24.87
N GLU A 60 2.18 23.52 24.34
CA GLU A 60 2.58 22.11 24.22
C GLU A 60 2.74 21.47 25.59
N PRO A 61 2.42 20.18 25.77
CA PRO A 61 1.83 19.26 24.77
C PRO A 61 0.29 19.31 24.70
N ASP A 62 -0.35 20.12 25.53
CA ASP A 62 -1.79 20.10 25.79
C ASP A 62 -2.67 20.59 24.64
N ARG A 63 -2.08 21.10 23.56
CA ARG A 63 -2.84 21.43 22.36
C ARG A 63 -3.17 20.24 21.47
N ASN A 64 -2.59 19.06 21.72
CA ASN A 64 -2.79 17.85 20.90
C ASN A 64 -4.05 17.06 21.26
N TYR A 65 -4.75 17.42 22.34
CA TYR A 65 -6.07 16.86 22.63
C TYR A 65 -7.07 17.18 21.51
N THR A 66 -8.05 16.30 21.30
CA THR A 66 -9.11 16.47 20.28
C THR A 66 -9.90 17.76 20.45
N LYS A 67 -10.25 18.39 19.32
CA LYS A 67 -10.93 19.68 19.28
C LYS A 67 -12.24 19.69 20.07
N SER A 68 -12.37 20.66 20.97
CA SER A 68 -13.57 20.87 21.78
C SER A 68 -13.76 22.35 22.13
N THR A 69 -14.91 22.71 22.71
CA THR A 69 -15.00 23.89 23.59
C THR A 69 -14.75 23.49 25.03
N ASP A 70 -14.53 24.49 25.90
CA ASP A 70 -14.56 24.28 27.33
C ASP A 70 -15.99 23.99 27.83
N GLY A 71 -16.06 23.28 28.96
CA GLY A 71 -17.29 22.97 29.68
C GLY A 71 -17.75 24.06 30.66
N VAL A 72 -18.83 23.79 31.40
CA VAL A 72 -19.49 24.68 32.38
C VAL A 72 -18.92 24.55 33.80
N ASN A 73 -18.17 23.48 34.11
CA ASN A 73 -17.75 23.12 35.46
C ASN A 73 -16.72 24.07 36.11
N ASP A 74 -16.30 25.16 35.48
CA ASP A 74 -15.15 25.90 35.98
C ASP A 74 -15.45 26.84 37.16
N GLY A 75 -16.69 27.32 37.36
CA GLY A 75 -17.00 28.26 38.47
C GLY A 75 -16.09 29.50 38.49
N THR A 76 -15.33 29.74 37.42
CA THR A 76 -14.36 30.79 37.25
C THR A 76 -14.67 31.44 35.92
N THR A 77 -14.77 32.77 35.87
CA THR A 77 -15.03 33.50 34.62
C THR A 77 -13.78 33.56 33.71
N THR A 78 -12.96 32.51 33.68
CA THR A 78 -11.69 32.50 32.94
C THR A 78 -11.81 31.49 31.80
N PRO A 79 -12.06 31.96 30.55
CA PRO A 79 -12.05 31.11 29.37
C PRO A 79 -10.76 30.27 29.29
N GLY A 80 -10.87 29.00 28.89
CA GLY A 80 -9.73 28.13 28.60
C GLY A 80 -9.34 27.10 29.67
N ASN A 81 -10.26 26.73 30.57
CA ASN A 81 -10.01 25.67 31.55
C ASN A 81 -10.54 24.32 31.07
N PHE A 82 -9.89 23.75 30.06
CA PHE A 82 -10.22 22.44 29.49
C PHE A 82 -9.96 21.30 30.49
N ASP A 83 -10.78 20.26 30.43
CA ASP A 83 -10.52 19.00 31.12
C ASP A 83 -9.53 18.16 30.31
N LEU A 84 -8.27 18.16 30.73
CA LEU A 84 -7.16 17.54 29.99
C LEU A 84 -6.56 16.37 30.76
N ASN A 85 -7.00 15.15 30.42
CA ASN A 85 -6.44 13.92 30.97
C ASN A 85 -6.33 12.85 29.88
N THR A 86 -5.13 12.33 29.67
CA THR A 86 -4.73 11.39 28.61
C THR A 86 -5.21 9.95 28.82
N GLY A 87 -6.21 9.72 29.67
CA GLY A 87 -6.69 8.38 29.95
C GLY A 87 -5.62 7.41 30.48
N VAL A 88 -5.74 6.15 30.08
CA VAL A 88 -4.88 5.02 30.48
C VAL A 88 -3.69 4.89 29.54
N ASP A 89 -3.87 5.15 28.25
CA ASP A 89 -2.82 4.99 27.23
C ASP A 89 -1.73 6.07 27.31
N GLY A 90 -2.04 7.24 27.87
CA GLY A 90 -1.09 8.35 28.02
C GLY A 90 -0.89 9.19 26.76
N THR A 91 -1.64 8.90 25.69
CA THR A 91 -1.59 9.53 24.38
C THR A 91 -2.66 10.62 24.31
N ARG A 92 -2.29 11.85 23.93
CA ARG A 92 -3.27 12.96 23.81
C ARG A 92 -4.04 12.83 22.52
N GLY A 93 -5.34 13.13 22.55
CA GLY A 93 -6.20 13.02 21.38
C GLY A 93 -6.60 11.58 21.06
N SER A 94 -6.33 10.64 21.98
CA SER A 94 -6.72 9.24 21.84
C SER A 94 -8.17 9.02 22.27
N ARG A 95 -8.66 7.81 22.03
CA ARG A 95 -10.04 7.41 22.32
C ARG A 95 -10.38 7.32 23.81
N ASP A 96 -9.38 7.21 24.70
CA ASP A 96 -9.60 7.03 26.14
C ASP A 96 -9.35 8.32 26.96
N ASP A 97 -9.10 9.43 26.27
CA ASP A 97 -9.03 10.77 26.85
C ASP A 97 -10.25 11.04 27.75
N ILE A 98 -9.99 11.56 28.95
CA ILE A 98 -11.03 11.95 29.91
C ILE A 98 -11.18 13.46 29.86
N ARG A 99 -12.22 13.91 29.16
CA ARG A 99 -12.47 15.32 28.82
C ARG A 99 -13.61 15.96 29.62
N GLY A 100 -14.03 15.31 30.70
CA GLY A 100 -15.03 15.82 31.65
C GLY A 100 -16.28 16.41 30.98
N ASP A 101 -16.48 17.72 31.06
CA ASP A 101 -17.61 18.41 30.42
C ASP A 101 -17.24 19.28 29.20
N ASP A 102 -16.04 19.11 28.64
CA ASP A 102 -15.66 19.70 27.36
C ASP A 102 -16.62 19.24 26.24
N ASN A 103 -17.17 20.17 25.48
CA ASN A 103 -18.08 19.82 24.37
C ASN A 103 -17.27 19.48 23.12
N ASN A 104 -17.39 18.23 22.67
CA ASN A 104 -16.74 17.75 21.46
C ASN A 104 -17.17 18.54 20.21
N LEU A 105 -16.20 18.96 19.41
CA LEU A 105 -16.42 19.60 18.11
C LEU A 105 -15.97 18.73 16.94
N PHE A 106 -15.34 17.60 17.21
CA PHE A 106 -14.76 16.70 16.20
C PHE A 106 -15.78 15.66 15.73
N TRP A 107 -15.92 15.50 14.42
CA TRP A 107 -16.77 14.46 13.82
C TRP A 107 -15.99 13.15 13.80
N PHE A 108 -16.48 12.15 14.54
CA PHE A 108 -15.87 10.82 14.56
C PHE A 108 -16.78 9.79 13.91
N ARG A 109 -16.18 8.70 13.41
CA ARG A 109 -16.93 7.57 12.85
C ARG A 109 -17.55 6.75 13.98
N ASN A 110 -18.86 6.56 13.95
CA ASN A 110 -19.63 5.85 14.99
C ASN A 110 -19.14 4.42 15.21
N LEU A 111 -18.66 3.77 14.15
CA LEU A 111 -18.31 2.34 14.17
C LEU A 111 -17.03 2.03 14.94
N ASN A 112 -16.00 2.89 14.86
CA ASN A 112 -14.68 2.57 15.43
C ASN A 112 -13.86 3.76 15.94
N ASN A 113 -14.35 5.00 15.80
CA ASN A 113 -13.64 6.19 16.28
C ASN A 113 -12.18 6.28 15.78
N ASN A 114 -11.88 5.73 14.59
CA ASN A 114 -10.54 5.68 14.04
C ASN A 114 -10.40 6.68 12.86
N PRO A 115 -9.63 7.78 13.01
CA PRO A 115 -9.47 8.84 12.00
C PRO A 115 -8.61 8.42 10.80
N PHE A 116 -8.02 7.22 10.80
CA PHE A 116 -7.24 6.63 9.70
C PHE A 116 -7.98 5.48 8.99
N THR A 117 -9.30 5.44 9.16
CA THR A 117 -10.23 4.64 8.38
C THR A 117 -11.43 5.51 8.01
N MET A 118 -12.18 5.14 6.98
CA MET A 118 -13.45 5.81 6.67
C MET A 118 -14.51 4.82 6.24
N ASP A 119 -15.76 5.26 6.29
CA ASP A 119 -16.81 4.53 5.60
C ASP A 119 -16.72 4.76 4.09
N TYR A 120 -16.55 3.69 3.33
CA TYR A 120 -16.45 3.77 1.87
C TYR A 120 -17.81 3.65 1.17
N SER A 121 -18.89 3.41 1.93
CA SER A 121 -20.24 3.25 1.41
C SER A 121 -21.11 4.48 1.63
N THR A 122 -21.08 5.06 2.84
CA THR A 122 -21.88 6.24 3.18
C THR A 122 -21.17 7.10 4.21
N ILE A 123 -21.00 8.40 3.93
CA ILE A 123 -20.40 9.36 4.86
C ILE A 123 -21.38 10.50 5.14
N ASP A 124 -22.14 10.35 6.22
CA ASP A 124 -23.17 11.30 6.63
C ASP A 124 -23.47 11.16 8.15
N SER A 125 -24.52 11.81 8.65
CA SER A 125 -24.91 11.77 10.07
C SER A 125 -25.34 10.38 10.58
N THR A 126 -25.53 9.39 9.71
CA THR A 126 -25.81 8.00 10.12
C THR A 126 -24.54 7.23 10.46
N THR A 127 -23.40 7.57 9.85
CA THR A 127 -22.11 6.90 10.06
C THR A 127 -21.09 7.72 10.85
N TYR A 128 -21.29 9.05 10.95
CA TYR A 128 -20.45 9.98 11.71
C TYR A 128 -21.25 10.83 12.69
N SER A 129 -20.63 11.19 13.82
CA SER A 129 -21.28 11.94 14.91
C SER A 129 -20.31 12.89 15.61
N ARG A 130 -20.85 13.93 16.25
CA ARG A 130 -20.18 14.70 17.32
C ARG A 130 -20.65 14.31 18.72
N ASP A 131 -21.82 13.70 18.82
CA ASP A 131 -22.39 13.25 20.09
C ASP A 131 -21.59 12.05 20.60
N LEU A 132 -20.85 12.25 21.70
CA LEU A 132 -20.00 11.24 22.34
C LEU A 132 -20.77 10.01 22.81
N SER A 133 -22.10 10.06 22.93
CA SER A 133 -22.91 8.87 23.23
C SER A 133 -22.94 7.85 22.09
N ASN A 134 -22.53 8.26 20.87
CA ASN A 134 -22.37 7.39 19.71
C ASN A 134 -20.98 6.75 19.61
N LEU A 135 -20.09 7.00 20.58
CA LEU A 135 -18.77 6.37 20.60
C LEU A 135 -18.87 4.84 20.73
N PRO A 136 -17.93 4.09 20.13
CA PRO A 136 -17.79 2.66 20.38
C PRO A 136 -17.67 2.34 21.88
N ALA A 137 -18.14 1.16 22.27
CA ALA A 137 -18.05 0.73 23.65
C ALA A 137 -16.59 0.62 24.11
N GLY A 138 -16.23 1.38 25.15
CA GLY A 138 -14.87 1.44 25.70
C GLY A 138 -14.18 2.78 25.45
N ASP A 139 -14.65 3.54 24.47
CA ASP A 139 -14.10 4.86 24.15
C ASP A 139 -14.74 5.91 25.06
N SER A 140 -13.92 6.87 25.51
CA SER A 140 -14.30 7.97 26.39
C SER A 140 -14.35 9.31 25.66
N TYR A 141 -13.63 9.45 24.54
CA TYR A 141 -13.66 10.64 23.70
C TYR A 141 -13.38 10.34 22.23
N ALA A 142 -13.63 11.33 21.37
CA ALA A 142 -13.31 11.23 19.96
C ALA A 142 -11.79 11.25 19.74
N ALA A 143 -11.26 10.30 18.96
CA ALA A 143 -9.84 10.27 18.62
C ALA A 143 -9.55 11.18 17.42
N ASN A 144 -8.48 11.97 17.49
CA ASN A 144 -8.06 12.86 16.39
C ASN A 144 -6.91 12.25 15.56
N GLY A 145 -6.66 12.84 14.40
CA GLY A 145 -5.63 12.38 13.47
C GLY A 145 -4.20 12.79 13.82
N ASP A 146 -3.83 12.89 15.10
CA ASP A 146 -2.46 13.17 15.53
C ASP A 146 -1.51 12.00 15.22
N TRP A 147 -0.23 12.31 14.98
CA TRP A 147 0.78 11.31 14.66
C TRP A 147 1.06 10.32 15.80
N ASP A 148 1.10 10.78 17.06
CA ASP A 148 1.31 9.89 18.21
C ASP A 148 0.15 8.89 18.30
N VAL A 149 -1.10 9.35 18.12
CA VAL A 149 -2.30 8.47 18.07
C VAL A 149 -2.18 7.44 16.93
N ALA A 150 -1.71 7.86 15.75
CA ALA A 150 -1.53 6.97 14.60
C ALA A 150 -0.52 5.84 14.89
N ASP A 151 0.59 6.19 15.53
CA ASP A 151 1.73 5.28 15.78
C ASP A 151 1.49 4.37 16.99
N SER A 152 1.07 4.94 18.14
CA SER A 152 0.96 4.20 19.40
C SER A 152 -0.31 3.35 19.51
N GLU A 153 -1.44 3.84 18.98
CA GLU A 153 -2.75 3.22 19.22
C GLU A 153 -3.35 2.52 17.99
N LEU A 154 -3.06 3.01 16.78
CA LEU A 154 -3.79 2.63 15.57
C LEU A 154 -2.96 1.92 14.50
N ALA A 155 -1.70 1.57 14.81
CA ALA A 155 -0.79 0.82 13.93
C ALA A 155 -0.71 1.39 12.51
N THR A 156 -0.77 2.72 12.40
CA THR A 156 -0.75 3.47 11.13
C THR A 156 0.43 4.46 11.14
N PRO A 157 1.68 3.96 11.20
CA PRO A 157 2.86 4.78 11.41
C PRO A 157 3.04 5.82 10.30
N ASN A 158 3.75 6.90 10.61
CA ASN A 158 4.05 7.98 9.68
C ASN A 158 2.80 8.62 9.04
N THR A 159 1.72 8.74 9.80
CA THR A 159 0.44 9.27 9.32
C THR A 159 -0.05 10.35 10.27
N GLU A 160 -0.52 11.45 9.71
CA GLU A 160 -1.10 12.56 10.48
C GLU A 160 -2.13 13.29 9.60
N ALA A 161 -3.24 13.71 10.20
CA ALA A 161 -4.20 14.54 9.50
C ALA A 161 -3.55 15.88 9.10
N VAL A 162 -3.76 16.29 7.85
CA VAL A 162 -3.28 17.58 7.34
C VAL A 162 -3.72 18.75 8.20
N MET A 163 -4.88 18.65 8.86
CA MET A 163 -5.39 19.70 9.72
C MET A 163 -4.91 19.59 11.18
N GLN A 164 -3.96 18.70 11.49
CA GLN A 164 -3.27 18.76 12.77
C GLN A 164 -2.44 20.04 12.82
N GLN A 165 -2.55 20.80 13.91
CA GLN A 165 -1.78 22.04 14.00
C GLN A 165 -0.29 21.72 14.17
N GLY A 166 0.50 22.14 13.19
CA GLY A 166 1.95 22.07 13.23
C GLY A 166 2.47 21.75 11.84
N SER A 167 3.48 22.47 11.40
CA SER A 167 4.29 22.05 10.25
C SER A 167 5.73 22.34 10.61
N PHE A 168 6.54 21.29 10.62
CA PHE A 168 7.90 21.40 11.10
C PHE A 168 8.89 21.56 9.94
N PHE A 169 10.09 22.07 10.26
CA PHE A 169 11.18 22.03 9.29
C PHE A 169 11.47 20.59 8.91
N THR A 170 11.87 20.38 7.65
CA THR A 170 12.24 19.07 7.07
C THR A 170 11.11 18.07 6.85
N GLU A 171 9.89 18.41 7.27
CA GLU A 171 8.71 17.57 7.15
C GLU A 171 7.99 17.78 5.81
N THR A 172 7.43 16.72 5.26
CA THR A 172 6.47 16.79 4.16
C THR A 172 5.21 15.99 4.47
N GLN A 173 4.06 16.56 4.14
CA GLN A 173 2.72 16.01 4.29
C GLN A 173 1.86 16.48 3.10
N ARG A 174 1.78 15.67 2.05
CA ARG A 174 1.26 16.11 0.73
C ARG A 174 -0.02 15.42 0.28
N THR A 175 -0.58 14.53 1.09
CA THR A 175 -1.84 13.83 0.80
C THR A 175 -2.78 13.88 2.01
N LEU A 176 -4.08 13.75 1.76
CA LEU A 176 -5.09 13.74 2.81
C LEU A 176 -5.15 12.36 3.48
N THR A 177 -5.42 12.35 4.79
CA THR A 177 -5.81 11.14 5.52
C THR A 177 -7.32 10.92 5.42
N HIS A 178 -7.77 9.76 5.91
CA HIS A 178 -9.19 9.37 5.94
C HIS A 178 -10.08 10.40 6.62
N ASP A 179 -9.73 10.90 7.81
CA ASP A 179 -10.46 11.99 8.47
C ASP A 179 -10.59 13.24 7.58
N GLY A 180 -9.49 13.60 6.90
CA GLY A 180 -9.45 14.77 6.05
C GLY A 180 -10.38 14.67 4.84
N VAL A 181 -10.53 13.46 4.28
CA VAL A 181 -11.46 13.15 3.19
C VAL A 181 -12.89 13.01 3.71
N ALA A 182 -13.08 12.28 4.80
CA ALA A 182 -14.39 12.03 5.40
C ALA A 182 -15.08 13.32 5.83
N THR A 183 -14.35 14.28 6.41
CA THR A 183 -14.89 15.60 6.77
C THR A 183 -15.47 16.33 5.54
N LEU A 184 -14.77 16.27 4.40
CA LEU A 184 -15.23 16.94 3.18
C LEU A 184 -16.43 16.21 2.56
N ARG A 185 -16.40 14.87 2.53
CA ARG A 185 -17.53 14.07 2.05
C ARG A 185 -18.76 14.20 2.94
N TYR A 186 -18.58 14.30 4.26
CA TYR A 186 -19.65 14.61 5.19
C TYR A 186 -20.27 15.97 4.87
N ALA A 187 -19.46 17.01 4.67
CA ALA A 187 -19.96 18.32 4.27
C ALA A 187 -20.73 18.27 2.94
N MET A 188 -20.32 17.40 2.01
CA MET A 188 -20.97 17.17 0.71
C MET A 188 -22.35 16.49 0.82
N SER A 189 -22.71 15.90 1.96
CA SER A 189 -24.07 15.40 2.25
C SER A 189 -25.11 16.50 2.50
N GLY A 190 -24.75 17.77 2.25
CA GLY A 190 -25.69 18.88 2.29
C GLY A 190 -25.99 19.39 3.70
N ALA A 191 -27.08 20.16 3.80
CA ALA A 191 -27.55 20.77 5.03
C ALA A 191 -28.44 19.82 5.86
N ASP A 192 -28.99 18.75 5.28
CA ASP A 192 -29.67 17.72 6.08
C ASP A 192 -28.71 16.67 6.68
N GLU A 193 -27.43 16.72 6.30
CA GLU A 193 -26.37 15.83 6.76
C GLU A 193 -26.68 14.35 6.44
N ILE A 194 -27.39 14.09 5.33
CA ILE A 194 -27.76 12.74 4.85
C ILE A 194 -27.33 12.61 3.39
N GLU A 195 -26.53 11.59 3.09
CA GLU A 195 -26.06 11.36 1.72
C GLU A 195 -27.19 10.81 0.83
N GLY A 196 -27.20 11.23 -0.44
CA GLY A 196 -28.15 10.81 -1.45
C GLY A 196 -29.45 11.60 -1.46
N THR A 197 -29.47 12.79 -0.86
CA THR A 197 -30.64 13.67 -0.82
C THR A 197 -30.52 14.78 -1.87
N ALA A 198 -31.37 15.81 -1.78
CA ALA A 198 -31.51 16.81 -2.85
C ALA A 198 -30.52 17.99 -2.71
N ASP A 199 -29.92 18.16 -1.54
CA ASP A 199 -28.99 19.22 -1.20
C ASP A 199 -27.53 18.77 -1.10
N ASP A 200 -27.25 17.50 -1.40
CA ASP A 200 -25.93 17.00 -1.73
C ASP A 200 -25.23 17.90 -2.76
N TYR A 201 -23.93 18.09 -2.57
CA TYR A 201 -23.11 18.83 -3.52
C TYR A 201 -21.70 18.23 -3.62
N THR A 202 -21.03 18.52 -4.73
CA THR A 202 -19.59 18.26 -4.88
C THR A 202 -18.86 19.60 -4.96
N PHE A 203 -17.66 19.69 -4.42
CA PHE A 203 -16.80 20.84 -4.69
C PHE A 203 -15.71 20.47 -5.70
N GLN A 204 -15.28 21.46 -6.49
CA GLN A 204 -14.17 21.32 -7.42
C GLN A 204 -13.33 22.59 -7.37
N LEU A 205 -12.07 22.44 -7.04
CA LEU A 205 -11.10 23.52 -7.06
C LEU A 205 -10.49 23.65 -8.45
N ASN A 206 -10.38 24.89 -8.92
CA ASN A 206 -9.81 25.22 -10.23
C ASN A 206 -8.70 26.24 -10.06
N PHE A 207 -7.55 26.01 -10.70
CA PHE A 207 -6.47 26.98 -10.68
C PHE A 207 -6.79 28.18 -11.57
N ALA A 208 -6.69 29.39 -11.03
CA ALA A 208 -6.83 30.63 -11.77
C ALA A 208 -5.78 31.66 -11.30
N THR A 209 -5.41 32.57 -12.20
CA THR A 209 -4.45 33.65 -11.91
C THR A 209 -5.13 35.00 -11.63
N SER A 210 -6.45 35.09 -11.81
CA SER A 210 -7.24 36.29 -11.55
C SER A 210 -8.70 35.93 -11.29
N GLY A 211 -9.39 36.72 -10.45
CA GLY A 211 -10.81 36.49 -10.14
C GLY A 211 -11.04 35.26 -9.26
N CYS A 212 -10.09 34.94 -8.39
CA CYS A 212 -10.12 33.74 -7.55
C CYS A 212 -11.04 33.94 -6.35
N ASP A 213 -11.78 32.89 -5.99
CA ASP A 213 -12.56 32.83 -4.74
C ASP A 213 -11.66 32.66 -3.50
N ILE A 214 -10.52 31.98 -3.71
CA ILE A 214 -9.46 31.79 -2.73
C ILE A 214 -8.18 32.42 -3.30
N ASN A 215 -7.70 33.50 -2.68
CA ASN A 215 -6.43 34.11 -3.09
C ASN A 215 -5.28 33.53 -2.26
N MET A 216 -4.13 33.26 -2.88
CA MET A 216 -2.93 32.80 -2.18
C MET A 216 -1.77 33.74 -2.51
N SER A 217 -1.08 34.27 -1.49
CA SER A 217 0.03 35.21 -1.72
C SER A 217 1.05 35.22 -0.57
N PHE A 218 2.25 35.71 -0.85
CA PHE A 218 3.22 36.04 0.19
C PHE A 218 2.98 37.46 0.70
N ASP A 219 2.65 37.61 1.98
CA ASP A 219 2.42 38.90 2.64
C ASP A 219 2.79 38.82 4.13
N ASP A 220 3.99 39.30 4.45
CA ASP A 220 4.53 39.33 5.81
C ASP A 220 3.71 40.21 6.77
N GLY A 221 2.88 41.12 6.24
CA GLY A 221 2.00 41.97 7.04
C GLY A 221 0.74 41.25 7.55
N GLN A 222 0.40 40.09 6.97
CA GLN A 222 -0.80 39.33 7.29
C GLN A 222 -0.54 38.12 8.18
N THR A 223 0.69 37.59 8.20
CA THR A 223 1.03 36.39 8.98
C THR A 223 2.47 36.36 9.47
N GLY A 224 2.68 35.72 10.62
CA GLY A 224 4.00 35.38 11.14
C GLY A 224 4.61 34.14 10.47
N PHE A 225 3.81 33.25 9.90
CA PHE A 225 4.27 32.03 9.22
C PHE A 225 3.40 31.71 7.99
N ALA A 226 2.20 31.18 8.22
CA ALA A 226 1.16 30.96 7.24
C ALA A 226 -0.21 31.12 7.91
N VAL A 227 -1.24 31.52 7.16
CA VAL A 227 -2.62 31.60 7.65
C VAL A 227 -3.60 31.68 6.49
N CYS A 228 -4.74 31.00 6.59
CA CYS A 228 -5.92 31.33 5.81
C CYS A 228 -6.89 32.21 6.61
N GLN A 229 -7.19 33.39 6.08
CA GLN A 229 -8.24 34.27 6.58
C GLN A 229 -9.52 33.99 5.79
N THR A 230 -10.50 33.37 6.43
CA THR A 230 -11.83 33.16 5.87
C THR A 230 -12.86 34.12 6.46
N SER A 231 -13.84 34.52 5.65
CA SER A 231 -15.06 35.14 6.13
C SER A 231 -16.24 34.26 5.75
N ALA A 232 -17.25 34.22 6.63
CA ALA A 232 -18.44 33.42 6.43
C ALA A 232 -19.68 34.31 6.26
N ALA A 233 -20.58 33.90 5.39
CA ALA A 233 -21.96 34.34 5.39
C ALA A 233 -22.81 33.24 6.06
N VAL A 234 -23.46 33.56 7.17
CA VAL A 234 -24.31 32.63 7.90
C VAL A 234 -25.73 32.73 7.37
N ASN A 235 -26.31 31.59 6.99
CA ASN A 235 -27.72 31.49 6.60
C ASN A 235 -28.49 30.82 7.75
N ASN A 236 -29.46 31.53 8.33
CA ASN A 236 -30.41 31.00 9.33
C ASN A 236 -29.78 30.36 10.59
N ASP A 237 -28.67 30.90 11.08
CA ASP A 237 -28.00 30.52 12.35
C ASP A 237 -27.46 29.09 12.48
N VAL A 238 -27.50 28.27 11.42
CA VAL A 238 -27.05 26.85 11.48
C VAL A 238 -25.89 26.55 10.51
N TYR A 239 -25.92 27.08 9.29
CA TYR A 239 -24.89 26.81 8.28
C TYR A 239 -24.18 28.09 7.84
N ALA A 240 -22.86 27.97 7.68
CA ALA A 240 -21.99 29.00 7.16
C ALA A 240 -21.55 28.62 5.76
N ARG A 241 -21.60 29.58 4.83
CA ARG A 241 -20.90 29.48 3.54
C ARG A 241 -19.69 30.41 3.55
N ILE A 242 -18.62 30.02 2.90
CA ILE A 242 -17.45 30.89 2.70
C ILE A 242 -17.86 32.06 1.80
N ALA A 243 -17.63 33.28 2.27
CA ALA A 243 -17.89 34.52 1.53
C ALA A 243 -16.62 35.08 0.89
N SER A 244 -15.45 34.85 1.51
CA SER A 244 -14.13 35.14 0.95
C SER A 244 -13.06 34.32 1.66
N ALA A 245 -12.00 33.94 0.97
CA ALA A 245 -10.84 33.30 1.58
C ALA A 245 -9.52 33.87 1.01
N ASN A 246 -8.54 34.11 1.88
CA ASN A 246 -7.20 34.53 1.48
C ASN A 246 -6.16 33.80 2.33
N ALA A 247 -5.29 33.01 1.69
CA ALA A 247 -4.12 32.42 2.31
C ALA A 247 -2.90 33.32 2.14
N TYR A 248 -2.21 33.58 3.25
CA TYR A 248 -0.99 34.36 3.29
C TYR A 248 0.16 33.52 3.82
N PHE A 249 1.35 33.74 3.27
CA PHE A 249 2.59 33.09 3.67
C PHE A 249 3.67 34.14 3.95
N ASN A 250 4.54 33.88 4.91
CA ASN A 250 5.62 34.78 5.29
C ASN A 250 6.91 34.48 4.49
N THR A 251 7.55 35.50 3.92
CA THR A 251 8.77 35.37 3.10
C THR A 251 10.04 35.10 3.93
N GLY A 252 9.98 35.21 5.25
CA GLY A 252 11.09 35.03 6.18
C GLY A 252 11.55 33.58 6.40
N TYR A 253 10.91 32.60 5.75
CA TYR A 253 11.22 31.18 5.87
C TYR A 253 11.93 30.64 4.63
N ASN A 254 12.74 29.61 4.82
CA ASN A 254 13.43 28.91 3.73
C ASN A 254 12.48 27.90 3.07
N TRP A 255 11.60 28.39 2.19
CA TRP A 255 10.59 27.57 1.53
C TRP A 255 11.19 26.63 0.50
N HIS A 256 10.84 25.35 0.62
CA HIS A 256 10.95 24.40 -0.48
C HIS A 256 9.70 24.49 -1.35
N PHE A 257 9.88 24.72 -2.65
CA PHE A 257 8.79 24.58 -3.62
C PHE A 257 9.03 23.32 -4.42
N ASN A 258 8.08 22.39 -4.34
CA ASN A 258 8.17 21.19 -5.13
C ASN A 258 7.99 21.51 -6.63
N THR A 259 8.96 21.08 -7.43
CA THR A 259 8.97 21.28 -8.89
C THR A 259 9.35 20.01 -9.65
N ALA A 260 9.48 18.87 -8.97
CA ALA A 260 9.92 17.61 -9.56
C ALA A 260 8.85 16.52 -9.41
N THR A 261 8.89 15.53 -10.31
CA THR A 261 8.42 14.16 -10.07
C THR A 261 9.48 13.47 -9.20
N PRO A 262 9.30 13.37 -7.87
CA PRO A 262 10.30 12.81 -6.97
C PRO A 262 10.45 11.30 -7.08
N CYS A 263 9.53 10.61 -7.77
CA CYS A 263 9.41 9.16 -7.74
C CYS A 263 9.25 8.60 -9.15
N THR A 264 10.36 8.39 -9.84
CA THR A 264 10.38 7.77 -11.16
C THR A 264 11.02 6.39 -11.05
N GLU A 265 10.28 5.35 -11.41
CA GLU A 265 10.80 3.99 -11.51
C GLU A 265 11.04 3.61 -12.96
N THR A 266 12.25 3.16 -13.28
CA THR A 266 12.58 2.70 -14.63
C THR A 266 12.42 1.18 -14.73
N VAL A 267 11.46 0.75 -15.53
CA VAL A 267 11.26 -0.67 -15.87
C VAL A 267 11.98 -1.00 -17.16
N ASN A 268 12.80 -2.05 -17.14
CA ASN A 268 13.45 -2.58 -18.33
C ASN A 268 12.51 -3.54 -19.03
N LEU A 269 12.14 -3.23 -20.27
CA LEU A 269 11.27 -4.07 -21.07
C LEU A 269 12.08 -5.03 -21.93
N VAL A 270 11.69 -6.29 -21.93
CA VAL A 270 12.25 -7.31 -22.82
C VAL A 270 11.37 -7.43 -24.05
N GLN A 271 12.00 -7.50 -25.22
CA GLN A 271 11.30 -7.61 -26.49
C GLN A 271 10.38 -8.84 -26.48
N ASN A 272 9.15 -8.65 -26.92
CA ASN A 272 8.12 -9.69 -27.04
C ASN A 272 7.78 -10.39 -25.72
N GLN A 273 7.94 -9.71 -24.58
CA GLN A 273 7.55 -10.23 -23.28
C GLN A 273 6.57 -9.28 -22.59
N TRP A 274 5.61 -9.88 -21.90
CA TRP A 274 4.73 -9.18 -20.96
C TRP A 274 5.43 -9.03 -19.61
N LEU A 275 5.24 -7.89 -18.97
CA LEU A 275 5.73 -7.61 -17.62
C LEU A 275 4.59 -7.01 -16.80
N MET A 276 4.53 -7.36 -15.51
CA MET A 276 3.68 -6.67 -14.55
C MET A 276 4.40 -5.45 -13.99
N PHE A 277 3.69 -4.34 -13.83
CA PHE A 277 4.21 -3.14 -13.21
C PHE A 277 3.12 -2.39 -12.42
N SER A 278 3.56 -1.46 -11.59
CA SER A 278 2.73 -0.51 -10.87
C SER A 278 3.44 0.85 -10.81
N PRO A 279 2.70 1.97 -10.72
CA PRO A 279 3.24 3.20 -10.18
C PRO A 279 3.68 3.02 -8.73
N ALA A 280 4.91 3.39 -8.41
CA ALA A 280 5.49 3.29 -7.06
C ALA A 280 5.09 4.45 -6.13
N CYS A 281 4.30 5.40 -6.62
CA CYS A 281 3.89 6.59 -5.88
C CYS A 281 2.54 7.10 -6.36
N TYR A 282 2.01 8.06 -5.64
CA TYR A 282 0.77 8.76 -5.94
C TYR A 282 0.83 9.47 -7.30
N LEU A 283 -0.26 9.36 -8.08
CA LEU A 283 -0.41 9.93 -9.43
C LEU A 283 -1.41 11.09 -9.48
N GLY A 284 -1.43 11.83 -10.60
CA GLY A 284 -2.48 12.82 -10.87
C GLY A 284 -2.35 14.15 -10.13
N ILE A 285 -1.29 14.34 -9.32
CA ILE A 285 -1.11 15.56 -8.53
C ILE A 285 -0.48 16.73 -9.35
N SER A 286 0.77 16.60 -9.78
CA SER A 286 1.57 17.54 -10.60
C SER A 286 1.65 17.18 -12.08
N THR A 287 1.78 15.89 -12.37
CA THR A 287 1.54 15.26 -13.67
C THR A 287 0.07 14.82 -13.74
N GLY A 288 -0.54 14.84 -14.92
CA GLY A 288 -1.82 14.16 -15.10
C GLY A 288 -1.69 12.67 -14.78
N ASN A 289 -2.81 11.96 -14.71
CA ASN A 289 -2.84 10.53 -14.42
C ASN A 289 -3.04 9.69 -15.69
N THR A 290 -2.88 10.25 -16.89
CA THR A 290 -3.07 9.47 -18.11
C THR A 290 -1.85 8.61 -18.44
N VAL A 291 -2.02 7.56 -19.23
CA VAL A 291 -0.92 6.75 -19.78
C VAL A 291 0.18 7.64 -20.38
N ALA A 292 -0.18 8.66 -21.15
CA ALA A 292 0.79 9.58 -21.75
C ALA A 292 1.50 10.46 -20.71
N ASP A 293 0.82 10.85 -19.62
CA ASP A 293 1.42 11.65 -18.54
C ASP A 293 2.39 10.83 -17.70
N ILE A 294 2.07 9.56 -17.42
CA ILE A 294 2.82 8.71 -16.50
C ILE A 294 3.97 7.96 -17.19
N LEU A 295 3.77 7.57 -18.45
CA LEU A 295 4.71 6.72 -19.20
C LEU A 295 5.40 7.45 -20.36
N GLY A 296 5.05 8.72 -20.56
CA GLY A 296 5.60 9.60 -21.59
C GLY A 296 4.81 9.59 -22.90
N ALA A 297 4.63 10.78 -23.49
CA ALA A 297 3.98 10.91 -24.79
C ALA A 297 4.85 10.42 -25.96
N GLY A 298 4.21 9.99 -27.05
CA GLY A 298 4.91 9.64 -28.30
C GLY A 298 5.46 8.22 -28.36
N LEU A 299 5.00 7.33 -27.48
CA LEU A 299 5.10 5.89 -27.72
C LEU A 299 4.00 5.51 -28.74
N ASP A 300 4.30 4.61 -29.68
CA ASP A 300 3.29 4.08 -30.59
C ASP A 300 2.40 3.06 -29.85
N TYR A 301 1.53 3.58 -28.97
CA TYR A 301 0.64 2.78 -28.12
C TYR A 301 -0.34 1.96 -28.96
N GLY A 302 -0.46 0.68 -28.62
CA GLY A 302 -1.25 -0.30 -29.36
C GLY A 302 -0.58 -0.87 -30.60
N VAL A 303 0.65 -0.43 -30.93
CA VAL A 303 1.46 -0.99 -32.01
C VAL A 303 2.76 -1.58 -31.44
N ASP A 304 3.58 -0.72 -30.84
CA ASP A 304 4.90 -1.09 -30.32
C ASP A 304 4.90 -1.29 -28.81
N VAL A 305 4.04 -0.55 -28.09
CA VAL A 305 3.82 -0.71 -26.65
C VAL A 305 2.35 -0.98 -26.40
N VAL A 306 2.03 -2.05 -25.68
CA VAL A 306 0.66 -2.38 -25.27
C VAL A 306 0.60 -2.37 -23.76
N ILE A 307 -0.39 -1.67 -23.20
CA ILE A 307 -0.65 -1.64 -21.76
C ILE A 307 -2.04 -2.22 -21.52
N LEU A 308 -2.15 -3.15 -20.58
CA LEU A 308 -3.41 -3.73 -20.17
C LEU A 308 -3.67 -3.44 -18.69
N GLU A 309 -4.87 -3.00 -18.40
CA GLU A 309 -5.48 -3.05 -17.08
C GLU A 309 -6.32 -4.33 -16.98
N TYR A 310 -6.50 -4.85 -15.77
CA TYR A 310 -7.44 -5.93 -15.52
C TYR A 310 -8.65 -5.43 -14.74
N ASP A 311 -9.84 -5.58 -15.32
CA ASP A 311 -11.11 -5.32 -14.65
C ASP A 311 -11.55 -6.58 -13.92
N ALA A 312 -11.43 -6.58 -12.59
CA ALA A 312 -11.80 -7.71 -11.73
C ALA A 312 -13.32 -7.98 -11.67
N VAL A 313 -14.16 -7.02 -12.05
CA VAL A 313 -15.61 -7.20 -12.09
C VAL A 313 -16.01 -7.99 -13.33
N SER A 314 -15.46 -7.63 -14.49
CA SER A 314 -15.72 -8.33 -15.75
C SER A 314 -14.78 -9.51 -16.02
N GLU A 315 -13.74 -9.67 -15.19
CA GLU A 315 -12.67 -10.67 -15.35
C GLU A 315 -12.00 -10.59 -16.74
N ALA A 316 -11.78 -9.35 -17.20
CA ALA A 316 -11.30 -9.09 -18.55
C ALA A 316 -10.16 -8.06 -18.56
N TYR A 317 -9.26 -8.22 -19.53
CA TYR A 317 -8.23 -7.23 -19.79
C TYR A 317 -8.77 -6.11 -20.69
N VAL A 318 -8.47 -4.88 -20.28
CA VAL A 318 -8.79 -3.66 -21.03
C VAL A 318 -7.48 -3.06 -21.51
N GLN A 319 -7.35 -2.92 -22.83
CA GLN A 319 -6.20 -2.22 -23.40
C GLN A 319 -6.34 -0.71 -23.18
N LEU A 320 -5.32 -0.13 -22.57
CA LEU A 320 -5.24 1.31 -22.33
C LEU A 320 -4.70 2.04 -23.55
N VAL A 321 -5.16 3.28 -23.74
CA VAL A 321 -4.68 4.23 -24.75
C VAL A 321 -4.03 5.41 -24.05
N GLU A 322 -3.39 6.32 -24.79
CA GLU A 322 -2.70 7.50 -24.23
C GLU A 322 -3.54 8.31 -23.24
N SER A 323 -4.84 8.46 -23.50
CA SER A 323 -5.77 9.22 -22.66
C SER A 323 -6.42 8.39 -21.55
N SER A 324 -6.14 7.09 -21.47
CA SER A 324 -6.63 6.25 -20.37
C SER A 324 -5.94 6.65 -19.08
N GLU A 325 -6.67 6.62 -17.98
CA GLU A 325 -6.11 6.91 -16.66
C GLU A 325 -5.41 5.68 -16.07
N ILE A 326 -4.33 5.96 -15.33
CA ILE A 326 -3.62 5.04 -14.45
C ILE A 326 -3.92 5.51 -13.02
N VAL A 327 -4.31 4.58 -12.15
CA VAL A 327 -4.73 4.87 -10.78
C VAL A 327 -3.63 4.53 -9.79
N THR A 328 -3.52 5.33 -8.72
CA THR A 328 -2.61 5.05 -7.61
C THR A 328 -2.97 3.71 -6.96
N GLY A 329 -1.98 2.82 -6.80
CA GLY A 329 -2.18 1.46 -6.27
C GLY A 329 -2.77 0.47 -7.30
N GLY A 330 -2.95 0.86 -8.56
CA GLY A 330 -3.31 -0.05 -9.64
C GLY A 330 -2.11 -0.85 -10.14
N GLY A 331 -2.32 -2.11 -10.53
CA GLY A 331 -1.34 -2.91 -11.25
C GLY A 331 -1.70 -3.04 -12.73
N TYR A 332 -0.68 -3.21 -13.58
CA TYR A 332 -0.83 -3.22 -15.03
C TYR A 332 0.09 -4.25 -15.67
N PHE A 333 -0.25 -4.65 -16.89
CA PHE A 333 0.65 -5.36 -17.78
C PHE A 333 1.18 -4.42 -18.86
N VAL A 334 2.45 -4.56 -19.20
CA VAL A 334 3.07 -3.90 -20.34
C VAL A 334 3.75 -4.91 -21.24
N TYR A 335 3.65 -4.69 -22.55
CA TYR A 335 4.36 -5.44 -23.58
C TYR A 335 5.03 -4.47 -24.54
N THR A 336 6.20 -4.86 -25.04
CA THR A 336 6.87 -4.17 -26.14
C THR A 336 7.30 -5.14 -27.23
N ASN A 337 7.17 -4.75 -28.50
CA ASN A 337 7.77 -5.49 -29.61
C ASN A 337 9.22 -5.01 -29.93
N GLU A 338 9.73 -4.03 -29.18
CA GLU A 338 11.06 -3.44 -29.38
C GLU A 338 12.09 -3.95 -28.36
N ALA A 339 13.34 -4.12 -28.82
CA ALA A 339 14.42 -4.58 -27.97
C ALA A 339 15.07 -3.44 -27.17
N GLY A 340 15.37 -3.72 -25.90
CA GLY A 340 16.15 -2.82 -25.03
C GLY A 340 15.42 -1.53 -24.65
N ARG A 341 14.08 -1.53 -24.69
CA ARG A 341 13.26 -0.40 -24.31
C ARG A 341 13.17 -0.29 -22.79
N THR A 342 13.14 0.93 -22.29
CA THR A 342 12.83 1.22 -20.89
C THR A 342 11.55 2.03 -20.82
N LEU A 343 10.85 1.90 -19.70
CA LEU A 343 9.67 2.68 -19.37
C LEU A 343 9.96 3.40 -18.06
N ASP A 344 9.96 4.72 -18.09
CA ASP A 344 9.98 5.51 -16.87
C ASP A 344 8.53 5.66 -16.41
N ILE A 345 8.25 5.23 -15.19
CA ILE A 345 6.93 5.31 -14.56
C ILE A 345 7.00 6.46 -13.58
N ASP A 346 6.46 7.60 -13.99
CA ASP A 346 6.50 8.82 -13.19
C ASP A 346 5.39 8.83 -12.13
N GLY A 347 5.80 8.96 -10.89
CA GLY A 347 4.95 9.20 -9.73
C GLY A 347 5.46 10.37 -8.91
N GLN A 348 4.74 10.69 -7.84
CA GLN A 348 4.97 11.95 -7.13
C GLN A 348 5.31 11.77 -5.66
N PHE A 349 4.35 11.33 -4.85
CA PHE A 349 4.58 11.22 -3.42
C PHE A 349 4.28 9.82 -2.94
N ASN A 350 5.06 9.38 -1.97
CA ASN A 350 4.74 8.21 -1.20
C ASN A 350 3.44 8.44 -0.42
N GLY A 351 2.51 7.50 -0.53
CA GLY A 351 1.25 7.51 0.21
C GLY A 351 0.49 6.25 -0.14
N SER A 352 0.02 5.53 0.86
CA SER A 352 -0.69 4.26 0.64
C SER A 352 -2.19 4.46 0.74
N PRO A 353 -2.91 4.37 -0.40
CA PRO A 353 -4.36 4.35 -0.38
C PRO A 353 -4.88 2.98 0.09
N ASP A 354 -6.14 2.94 0.51
CA ASP A 354 -6.83 1.66 0.70
C ASP A 354 -7.34 1.17 -0.66
N MET A 355 -6.62 0.22 -1.26
CA MET A 355 -6.91 -0.30 -2.60
C MET A 355 -8.13 -1.22 -2.55
N PRO A 356 -9.25 -0.88 -3.23
CA PRO A 356 -10.44 -1.71 -3.21
C PRO A 356 -10.19 -3.05 -3.91
N LEU A 357 -10.64 -4.14 -3.30
CA LEU A 357 -10.63 -5.46 -3.92
C LEU A 357 -12.06 -5.88 -4.28
N THR A 358 -12.20 -6.41 -5.49
CA THR A 358 -13.44 -7.05 -5.92
C THR A 358 -13.43 -8.48 -5.42
N GLY A 359 -14.34 -8.83 -4.51
CA GLY A 359 -14.52 -10.18 -4.00
C GLY A 359 -15.66 -10.94 -4.70
N ALA A 360 -15.62 -12.27 -4.66
CA ALA A 360 -16.62 -13.13 -5.32
C ALA A 360 -17.97 -13.22 -4.59
N GLY A 361 -18.05 -12.79 -3.33
CA GLY A 361 -19.28 -12.79 -2.54
C GLY A 361 -19.37 -13.91 -1.50
N THR A 362 -18.64 -15.01 -1.67
CA THR A 362 -18.46 -16.08 -0.66
C THR A 362 -17.15 -16.87 -0.91
N PRO A 363 -16.49 -17.43 0.13
CA PRO A 363 -15.31 -18.30 -0.05
C PRO A 363 -15.60 -19.55 -0.90
N MET A 364 -16.85 -20.03 -0.89
CA MET A 364 -17.27 -21.24 -1.61
C MET A 364 -17.49 -21.03 -3.12
N SER A 365 -17.50 -19.80 -3.63
CA SER A 365 -17.66 -19.50 -5.06
C SER A 365 -16.34 -19.42 -5.84
N GLY A 366 -15.20 -19.69 -5.17
CA GLY A 366 -13.88 -19.25 -5.65
C GLY A 366 -13.67 -17.76 -5.33
N GLY A 367 -12.42 -17.30 -5.31
CA GLY A 367 -12.11 -15.89 -5.16
C GLY A 367 -12.06 -15.17 -6.51
N ARG A 368 -11.83 -13.86 -6.46
CA ARG A 368 -11.61 -13.02 -7.63
C ARG A 368 -10.21 -12.43 -7.56
N PHE A 369 -9.45 -12.60 -8.64
CA PHE A 369 -8.16 -11.96 -8.78
C PHE A 369 -8.30 -10.45 -8.97
N ASN A 370 -7.41 -9.70 -8.35
CA ASN A 370 -7.29 -8.25 -8.46
C ASN A 370 -5.83 -7.92 -8.78
N LEU A 371 -5.62 -7.11 -9.82
CA LEU A 371 -4.30 -6.64 -10.21
C LEU A 371 -4.04 -5.30 -9.56
N ILE A 372 -3.21 -5.30 -8.51
CA ILE A 372 -2.94 -4.13 -7.68
C ILE A 372 -1.44 -3.84 -7.66
N GLY A 373 -1.09 -2.70 -7.08
CA GLY A 373 0.24 -2.13 -7.16
C GLY A 373 0.86 -1.81 -5.82
N HIS A 374 2.19 -1.91 -5.74
CA HIS A 374 2.95 -1.43 -4.59
C HIS A 374 3.13 0.10 -4.63
N PRO A 375 2.56 0.88 -3.69
CA PRO A 375 2.47 2.34 -3.78
C PRO A 375 3.66 3.09 -3.16
N TYR A 376 4.81 2.43 -2.99
CA TYR A 376 6.02 3.05 -2.44
C TYR A 376 7.28 2.82 -3.29
N ASP A 377 8.22 3.76 -3.17
CA ASP A 377 9.59 3.71 -3.69
C ASP A 377 10.59 2.96 -2.79
N PHE A 378 10.10 2.22 -1.79
CA PHE A 378 10.90 1.34 -0.92
C PHE A 378 10.26 -0.03 -0.72
N ASP A 379 11.05 -1.01 -0.29
CA ASP A 379 10.59 -2.38 -0.04
C ASP A 379 9.63 -2.47 1.17
N VAL A 380 8.55 -3.24 1.04
CA VAL A 380 7.65 -3.59 2.16
C VAL A 380 7.46 -5.12 2.25
N PRO A 381 7.74 -5.75 3.40
CA PRO A 381 7.44 -7.17 3.62
C PRO A 381 5.94 -7.46 3.44
N TRP A 382 5.61 -8.53 2.74
CA TRP A 382 4.20 -8.91 2.52
C TRP A 382 3.46 -9.16 3.84
N SER A 383 4.17 -9.63 4.87
CA SER A 383 3.60 -9.94 6.18
C SER A 383 3.07 -8.71 6.92
N GLU A 384 3.51 -7.52 6.51
CA GLU A 384 3.10 -6.25 7.10
C GLU A 384 1.89 -5.64 6.40
N VAL A 385 1.59 -6.07 5.17
CA VAL A 385 0.41 -5.61 4.43
C VAL A 385 -0.85 -5.81 5.26
N GLN A 386 -1.77 -4.84 5.21
CA GLN A 386 -2.97 -4.82 6.02
C GLN A 386 -4.21 -5.07 5.17
N ILE A 387 -5.18 -5.77 5.76
CA ILE A 387 -6.55 -5.89 5.26
C ILE A 387 -7.38 -4.83 5.98
N VAL A 388 -8.15 -4.07 5.21
CA VAL A 388 -9.14 -3.12 5.72
C VAL A 388 -10.53 -3.66 5.40
N ASP A 389 -11.27 -4.03 6.44
CA ASP A 389 -12.64 -4.56 6.36
C ASP A 389 -13.57 -3.70 7.22
N GLY A 390 -14.18 -2.70 6.60
CA GLY A 390 -15.05 -1.74 7.28
C GLY A 390 -14.30 -0.94 8.34
N ALA A 391 -14.44 -1.33 9.60
CA ALA A 391 -13.76 -0.73 10.75
C ALA A 391 -12.51 -1.49 11.19
N ASN A 392 -12.37 -2.75 10.77
CA ASN A 392 -11.28 -3.61 11.19
C ASN A 392 -10.09 -3.40 10.26
N VAL A 393 -8.92 -3.15 10.85
CA VAL A 393 -7.64 -3.09 10.13
C VAL A 393 -6.74 -4.12 10.79
N GLU A 394 -6.33 -5.12 10.03
CA GLU A 394 -5.51 -6.22 10.54
C GLU A 394 -4.33 -6.45 9.62
N ALA A 395 -3.15 -6.72 10.18
CA ALA A 395 -2.04 -7.22 9.40
C ALA A 395 -2.44 -8.57 8.76
N LEU A 396 -2.06 -8.79 7.51
CA LEU A 396 -2.37 -10.00 6.75
C LEU A 396 -1.87 -11.26 7.47
N ALA A 397 -0.72 -11.17 8.15
CA ALA A 397 -0.19 -12.25 8.97
C ALA A 397 -1.04 -12.56 10.22
N ALA A 398 -1.80 -11.58 10.73
CA ALA A 398 -2.66 -11.71 11.90
C ALA A 398 -4.11 -12.07 11.54
N ALA A 399 -4.56 -11.74 10.33
CA ALA A 399 -5.92 -12.00 9.86
C ALA A 399 -6.24 -13.50 9.88
N VAL A 400 -7.32 -13.86 10.56
CA VAL A 400 -7.53 -15.24 11.09
C VAL A 400 -8.10 -16.22 10.06
N SER A 401 -8.41 -15.83 8.83
CA SER A 401 -8.95 -16.80 7.85
C SER A 401 -8.66 -16.45 6.41
N ASP A 402 -8.23 -17.46 5.62
CA ASP A 402 -8.19 -17.46 4.15
C ASP A 402 -9.60 -17.32 3.51
N GLU A 403 -10.61 -16.95 4.30
CA GLU A 403 -11.99 -16.74 3.88
C GLU A 403 -12.23 -15.33 3.32
N ASP A 404 -11.37 -14.36 3.63
CA ASP A 404 -11.55 -12.98 3.18
C ASP A 404 -10.68 -12.67 1.95
N ILE A 405 -9.39 -13.00 2.02
CA ILE A 405 -8.40 -12.79 0.98
C ILE A 405 -7.36 -13.92 1.01
N SER A 406 -6.77 -14.23 -0.13
CA SER A 406 -5.62 -15.11 -0.21
C SER A 406 -4.40 -14.46 0.46
N ARG A 407 -3.67 -15.24 1.25
CA ARG A 407 -2.36 -14.85 1.79
C ARG A 407 -1.23 -14.94 0.75
N THR A 408 -1.52 -15.52 -0.41
CA THR A 408 -0.57 -15.61 -1.51
C THR A 408 -0.81 -14.47 -2.48
N TYR A 409 0.29 -13.82 -2.89
CA TYR A 409 0.29 -12.97 -4.07
C TYR A 409 1.16 -13.57 -5.17
N TYR A 410 0.90 -13.17 -6.40
CA TYR A 410 1.62 -13.66 -7.57
C TYR A 410 2.21 -12.52 -8.39
N VAL A 411 3.41 -12.73 -8.92
CA VAL A 411 4.09 -11.78 -9.81
C VAL A 411 4.43 -12.48 -11.12
N TRP A 412 4.02 -11.88 -12.24
CA TRP A 412 4.44 -12.36 -13.56
C TRP A 412 5.87 -11.89 -13.85
N ASN A 413 6.79 -12.84 -14.01
CA ASN A 413 8.22 -12.55 -14.24
C ASN A 413 8.61 -12.50 -15.73
N GLY A 414 7.64 -12.56 -16.65
CA GLY A 414 7.88 -12.66 -18.10
C GLY A 414 7.82 -14.09 -18.65
N SER A 415 7.74 -15.10 -17.80
CA SER A 415 7.73 -16.52 -18.16
C SER A 415 6.71 -17.34 -17.37
N SER A 416 6.64 -17.14 -16.07
CA SER A 416 5.74 -17.82 -15.14
C SER A 416 5.25 -16.84 -14.08
N TYR A 417 4.32 -17.30 -13.25
CA TYR A 417 3.97 -16.60 -12.03
C TYR A 417 4.85 -17.10 -10.89
N ASP A 418 5.57 -16.19 -10.24
CA ASP A 418 6.23 -16.47 -8.96
C ASP A 418 5.21 -16.24 -7.82
N PRO A 419 4.85 -17.28 -7.04
CA PRO A 419 4.00 -17.12 -5.87
C PRO A 419 4.81 -16.74 -4.63
N PHE A 420 4.21 -15.94 -3.78
CA PHE A 420 4.79 -15.51 -2.52
C PHE A 420 3.78 -15.56 -1.38
N VAL A 421 4.21 -16.09 -0.24
CA VAL A 421 3.43 -16.20 1.01
C VAL A 421 4.39 -16.35 2.19
N ASP A 422 4.15 -15.61 3.28
CA ASP A 422 5.12 -15.54 4.38
C ASP A 422 5.09 -16.75 5.32
N THR A 423 4.02 -17.55 5.26
CA THR A 423 3.88 -18.76 6.06
C THR A 423 4.56 -19.98 5.44
N THR A 424 4.98 -19.93 4.18
CA THR A 424 5.61 -21.07 3.49
C THR A 424 7.11 -20.82 3.30
N PRO A 425 7.98 -21.58 3.98
CA PRO A 425 9.42 -21.40 3.89
C PRO A 425 9.94 -21.47 2.45
N GLY A 426 10.75 -20.49 2.05
CA GLY A 426 11.22 -20.39 0.66
C GLY A 426 10.24 -19.68 -0.29
N MET A 427 9.09 -19.19 0.19
CA MET A 427 8.17 -18.38 -0.59
C MET A 427 7.87 -17.02 0.06
N VAL A 428 8.64 -16.62 1.07
CA VAL A 428 8.49 -15.32 1.75
C VAL A 428 8.60 -14.17 0.75
N GLY A 429 7.65 -13.24 0.81
CA GLY A 429 7.49 -12.18 -0.16
C GLY A 429 8.00 -10.82 0.32
N THR A 430 8.44 -9.98 -0.62
CA THR A 430 8.69 -8.56 -0.36
C THR A 430 8.20 -7.78 -1.57
N LEU A 431 7.30 -6.83 -1.34
CA LEU A 431 6.89 -5.88 -2.36
C LEU A 431 8.03 -4.90 -2.58
N THR A 432 8.45 -4.73 -3.83
CA THR A 432 9.52 -3.81 -4.24
C THR A 432 8.93 -2.70 -5.11
N PRO A 433 9.60 -1.55 -5.22
CA PRO A 433 9.15 -0.44 -6.06
C PRO A 433 8.80 -0.89 -7.48
N GLY A 434 7.71 -0.34 -8.01
CA GLY A 434 7.24 -0.61 -9.36
C GLY A 434 6.54 -1.96 -9.55
N MET A 435 6.36 -2.76 -8.50
CA MET A 435 5.79 -4.11 -8.61
C MET A 435 4.26 -4.07 -8.70
N GLY A 436 3.72 -4.63 -9.79
CA GLY A 436 2.32 -5.05 -9.86
C GLY A 436 2.18 -6.48 -9.35
N ILE A 437 1.11 -6.76 -8.60
CA ILE A 437 0.84 -8.08 -8.00
C ILE A 437 -0.59 -8.52 -8.25
N TRP A 438 -0.78 -9.83 -8.35
CA TRP A 438 -2.10 -10.44 -8.23
C TRP A 438 -2.38 -10.81 -6.79
N VAL A 439 -3.57 -10.44 -6.31
CA VAL A 439 -4.11 -10.96 -5.06
C VAL A 439 -5.53 -11.46 -5.30
N GLU A 440 -5.90 -12.56 -4.67
CA GLU A 440 -7.25 -13.13 -4.78
C GLU A 440 -8.09 -12.72 -3.57
N ALA A 441 -9.26 -12.11 -3.81
CA ALA A 441 -10.21 -11.69 -2.78
C ALA A 441 -11.47 -12.56 -2.82
N TYR A 442 -11.91 -13.04 -1.67
CA TYR A 442 -13.10 -13.88 -1.52
C TYR A 442 -14.29 -13.07 -1.03
N LYS A 443 -14.05 -12.20 -0.04
CA LYS A 443 -15.06 -11.33 0.55
C LYS A 443 -15.18 -9.99 -0.21
N PRO A 444 -16.38 -9.55 -0.57
CA PRO A 444 -16.57 -8.25 -1.20
C PRO A 444 -16.42 -7.12 -0.18
N GLY A 445 -15.98 -5.94 -0.63
CA GLY A 445 -15.89 -4.73 0.19
C GLY A 445 -14.61 -4.64 1.04
N ILE A 446 -13.73 -5.64 0.98
CA ILE A 446 -12.40 -5.56 1.59
C ILE A 446 -11.47 -4.67 0.75
N ARG A 447 -10.48 -4.09 1.42
CA ARG A 447 -9.41 -3.32 0.78
C ARG A 447 -8.05 -3.80 1.27
N LEU A 448 -7.04 -3.61 0.43
CA LEU A 448 -5.65 -3.84 0.81
C LEU A 448 -4.94 -2.51 1.08
N ARG A 449 -4.15 -2.46 2.14
CA ARG A 449 -3.32 -1.31 2.49
C ARG A 449 -1.89 -1.77 2.67
N VAL A 450 -0.95 -1.14 1.97
CA VAL A 450 0.49 -1.36 2.21
C VAL A 450 0.93 -0.35 3.26
N PRO A 451 1.29 -0.72 4.51
CA PRO A 451 1.62 0.26 5.52
C PRO A 451 2.96 0.93 5.24
N SER A 452 3.14 2.13 5.77
CA SER A 452 4.42 2.84 5.72
C SER A 452 5.35 2.39 6.85
N THR A 453 5.82 1.14 6.80
CA THR A 453 6.79 0.57 7.74
C THR A 453 8.25 0.78 7.34
N GLY A 454 8.49 1.56 6.27
CA GLY A 454 9.82 2.01 5.86
C GLY A 454 10.61 2.58 7.05
N PRO A 455 11.96 2.57 6.99
CA PRO A 455 12.82 2.76 8.16
C PRO A 455 12.34 3.93 9.01
N ALA A 456 11.89 3.60 10.22
CA ALA A 456 11.44 4.58 11.20
C ALA A 456 12.49 5.69 11.27
N SER A 457 12.13 6.85 10.75
CA SER A 457 12.94 8.04 11.01
C SER A 457 12.82 8.29 12.51
N PRO A 458 13.93 8.52 13.23
CA PRO A 458 13.89 8.69 14.67
C PRO A 458 12.89 9.79 15.03
N SER A 459 12.05 9.53 16.03
CA SER A 459 11.11 10.52 16.56
C SER A 459 11.83 11.85 16.83
N PRO A 460 11.20 13.01 16.57
CA PRO A 460 11.74 14.31 16.91
C PRO A 460 11.63 14.52 18.43
N THR A 461 12.36 13.73 19.23
CA THR A 461 12.71 14.19 20.57
C THR A 461 13.70 15.35 20.42
N GLY A 462 13.44 16.45 21.14
CA GLY A 462 14.08 17.76 21.00
C GLY A 462 15.62 17.84 21.00
N PRO A 463 16.19 19.06 20.94
CA PRO A 463 17.48 19.30 20.32
C PRO A 463 18.65 18.82 21.19
N SER A 464 19.58 18.06 20.58
CA SER A 464 21.04 18.21 20.72
C SER A 464 21.80 16.89 20.47
N SER A 465 22.46 16.75 19.33
CA SER A 465 23.93 16.92 19.21
C SER A 465 24.47 16.27 17.94
N LEU A 466 25.45 16.96 17.36
CA LEU A 466 26.06 16.73 16.05
C LEU A 466 26.98 15.50 15.98
N ALA A 467 27.11 15.02 14.73
CA ALA A 467 28.28 14.40 14.10
C ALA A 467 28.34 12.85 14.04
N GLY A 468 28.23 12.34 12.80
CA GLY A 468 28.64 10.99 12.41
C GLY A 468 28.46 10.81 10.90
N GLU A 469 29.57 10.82 10.17
CA GLU A 469 29.65 10.87 8.71
C GLU A 469 29.07 9.64 7.99
N SER A 470 28.47 9.94 6.82
CA SER A 470 27.91 9.05 5.82
C SER A 470 28.96 8.14 5.17
N ARG A 471 28.60 6.86 4.98
CA ARG A 471 29.24 5.97 3.99
C ARG A 471 28.19 5.14 3.29
N ILE A 472 27.89 5.55 2.06
CA ILE A 472 27.08 4.81 1.08
C ILE A 472 27.97 3.72 0.49
N GLU A 473 27.64 2.45 0.76
CA GLU A 473 28.13 1.29 0.01
C GLU A 473 26.92 0.50 -0.55
N THR A 474 26.91 0.42 -1.87
CA THR A 474 26.04 -0.36 -2.78
C THR A 474 25.57 -1.71 -2.23
N VAL A 475 24.26 -1.82 -1.95
CA VAL A 475 23.61 -3.00 -1.35
C VAL A 475 23.17 -4.05 -2.40
N ALA A 476 23.19 -3.72 -3.70
CA ALA A 476 22.70 -4.61 -4.76
C ALA A 476 23.52 -5.89 -5.01
N SER A 477 24.74 -6.00 -4.47
CA SER A 477 25.63 -7.15 -4.72
C SER A 477 25.81 -8.11 -3.52
N ALA A 478 25.23 -7.81 -2.36
CA ALA A 478 25.52 -8.56 -1.13
C ALA A 478 24.46 -9.63 -0.75
N ARG A 479 23.27 -9.62 -1.39
CA ARG A 479 22.15 -10.53 -1.02
C ARG A 479 22.24 -11.95 -1.59
N SER A 480 23.11 -12.24 -2.56
CA SER A 480 23.12 -13.56 -3.25
C SER A 480 23.99 -14.64 -2.60
N LYS A 481 24.45 -14.50 -1.34
CA LYS A 481 25.41 -15.46 -0.72
C LYS A 481 25.02 -16.06 0.62
N LYS A 482 23.76 -15.96 1.07
CA LYS A 482 23.35 -16.53 2.36
C LYS A 482 21.99 -17.24 2.38
N LEU A 483 21.65 -17.98 1.32
CA LEU A 483 20.46 -18.86 1.31
C LEU A 483 20.77 -20.28 1.84
N ALA A 484 21.51 -20.38 2.95
CA ALA A 484 21.64 -21.63 3.69
C ALA A 484 20.65 -21.60 4.87
N GLN A 485 19.35 -21.62 4.57
CA GLN A 485 18.31 -21.55 5.60
C GLN A 485 17.85 -22.96 5.98
N LYS A 486 18.33 -23.41 7.14
CA LYS A 486 17.67 -24.43 7.94
C LYS A 486 16.36 -23.81 8.45
N VAL A 487 15.23 -24.35 8.04
CA VAL A 487 13.91 -23.93 8.54
C VAL A 487 13.83 -24.27 10.03
N ASP A 488 13.22 -23.39 10.84
CA ASP A 488 13.04 -23.66 12.26
C ASP A 488 12.15 -24.91 12.46
N GLY A 489 12.64 -25.86 13.28
CA GLY A 489 12.00 -27.17 13.47
C GLY A 489 12.94 -28.35 13.21
N GLU A 490 12.96 -29.33 14.12
CA GLU A 490 13.78 -30.53 13.95
C GLU A 490 13.24 -31.37 12.78
N GLY A 491 13.92 -31.32 11.63
CA GLY A 491 13.58 -32.13 10.46
C GLY A 491 12.96 -31.37 9.28
N SER A 492 12.70 -30.07 9.42
CA SER A 492 12.20 -29.23 8.33
C SER A 492 13.30 -28.87 7.32
N TRP A 493 12.99 -28.90 6.02
CA TRP A 493 13.88 -28.50 4.92
C TRP A 493 13.07 -28.26 3.64
N PHE A 494 13.63 -27.49 2.71
CA PHE A 494 13.08 -27.35 1.36
C PHE A 494 14.19 -27.34 0.30
N VAL A 495 13.81 -27.62 -0.93
CA VAL A 495 14.62 -27.48 -2.14
C VAL A 495 13.82 -26.66 -3.14
N ARG A 496 14.42 -25.60 -3.67
CA ARG A 496 13.89 -24.83 -4.80
C ARG A 496 14.24 -25.52 -6.10
N VAL A 497 13.25 -25.60 -6.99
CA VAL A 497 13.40 -26.07 -8.36
C VAL A 497 13.35 -24.86 -9.27
N ILE A 498 14.31 -24.75 -10.18
CA ILE A 498 14.39 -23.62 -11.13
C ILE A 498 14.49 -24.21 -12.54
N ALA A 499 13.62 -23.79 -13.46
CA ALA A 499 13.71 -24.13 -14.87
C ALA A 499 14.06 -22.89 -15.69
N GLU A 500 15.03 -23.01 -16.60
CA GLU A 500 15.51 -21.91 -17.45
C GLU A 500 15.63 -22.36 -18.91
N SER A 501 15.19 -21.53 -19.84
CA SER A 501 15.45 -21.69 -21.29
C SER A 501 15.51 -20.32 -21.96
N GLY A 502 16.69 -19.91 -22.44
CA GLY A 502 16.88 -18.58 -23.00
C GLY A 502 16.58 -17.46 -22.00
N ALA A 503 15.58 -16.62 -22.29
CA ALA A 503 15.09 -15.56 -21.41
C ALA A 503 13.94 -16.01 -20.48
N LEU A 504 13.43 -17.23 -20.66
CA LEU A 504 12.38 -17.81 -19.84
C LEU A 504 12.97 -18.43 -18.59
N ARG A 505 12.33 -18.19 -17.45
CA ARG A 505 12.77 -18.66 -16.15
C ARG A 505 11.59 -18.81 -15.22
N ASP A 506 11.50 -19.96 -14.56
CA ASP A 506 10.65 -20.16 -13.39
C ASP A 506 11.50 -20.51 -12.19
N ALA A 507 11.29 -19.81 -11.07
CA ALA A 507 12.03 -20.03 -9.84
C ALA A 507 11.16 -19.96 -8.58
N GLY A 508 9.84 -19.85 -8.75
CA GLY A 508 8.89 -19.74 -7.65
C GLY A 508 8.75 -21.03 -6.84
N ASN A 509 9.24 -22.16 -7.35
CA ASN A 509 8.72 -23.47 -6.97
C ASN A 509 9.61 -24.21 -5.96
N VAL A 510 9.01 -24.78 -4.92
CA VAL A 510 9.73 -25.41 -3.80
C VAL A 510 9.08 -26.71 -3.36
N PHE A 511 9.87 -27.69 -2.96
CA PHE A 511 9.36 -28.89 -2.30
C PHE A 511 10.15 -29.21 -1.05
N GLY A 512 9.58 -29.97 -0.14
CA GLY A 512 10.33 -30.36 1.04
C GLY A 512 9.57 -31.10 2.11
N GLN A 513 10.00 -30.90 3.35
CA GLN A 513 9.30 -31.39 4.52
C GLN A 513 9.20 -30.30 5.59
N LEU A 514 8.03 -30.15 6.20
CA LEU A 514 7.81 -29.23 7.32
C LEU A 514 7.14 -29.97 8.48
N VAL A 515 7.40 -29.51 9.71
CA VAL A 515 6.79 -30.09 10.91
C VAL A 515 5.26 -29.93 10.92
N GLU A 516 4.76 -28.85 10.31
CA GLU A 516 3.34 -28.50 10.27
C GLU A 516 2.63 -29.01 9.00
N SER A 517 3.39 -29.55 8.03
CA SER A 517 2.83 -30.17 6.82
C SER A 517 2.33 -31.59 7.03
N SER A 518 1.46 -32.01 6.14
CA SER A 518 0.94 -33.36 5.97
C SER A 518 1.49 -34.00 4.68
N ASP A 519 1.17 -35.27 4.41
CA ASP A 519 1.52 -35.90 3.11
C ASP A 519 0.37 -35.74 2.08
N GLY A 520 -0.67 -34.99 2.42
CA GLY A 520 -1.76 -34.58 1.53
C GLY A 520 -1.91 -33.06 1.52
N PRO A 521 -2.95 -32.51 0.87
CA PRO A 521 -3.06 -31.07 0.65
C PRO A 521 -3.14 -30.31 1.98
N ASP A 522 -2.28 -29.32 2.15
CA ASP A 522 -2.26 -28.42 3.29
C ASP A 522 -1.92 -26.96 2.92
N ILE A 523 -1.77 -26.10 3.94
CA ILE A 523 -1.56 -24.66 3.78
C ILE A 523 -0.22 -24.29 3.12
N HIS A 524 0.71 -25.25 2.99
CA HIS A 524 2.01 -25.06 2.37
C HIS A 524 2.05 -25.53 0.91
N ASP A 525 0.95 -26.09 0.40
CA ASP A 525 0.81 -26.47 -1.01
C ASP A 525 0.17 -25.31 -1.79
N ILE A 526 1.03 -24.41 -2.26
CA ILE A 526 0.63 -23.17 -2.90
C ILE A 526 0.29 -23.45 -4.36
N LYS A 527 -0.88 -22.97 -4.80
CA LYS A 527 -1.36 -23.17 -6.18
C LYS A 527 -0.46 -22.42 -7.16
N GLU A 528 -0.13 -23.05 -8.29
CA GLU A 528 0.49 -22.38 -9.43
C GLU A 528 -0.62 -21.80 -10.32
N LEU A 529 -0.44 -20.56 -10.81
CA LEU A 529 -1.36 -19.96 -11.79
C LEU A 529 -1.02 -20.39 -13.21
N GLU A 530 -2.05 -20.52 -14.06
CA GLU A 530 -1.84 -20.72 -15.48
C GLU A 530 -1.08 -19.53 -16.08
N PRO A 531 -0.06 -19.74 -16.93
CA PRO A 531 0.75 -18.67 -17.49
C PRO A 531 -0.07 -17.65 -18.26
N PHE A 532 0.24 -16.36 -18.06
CA PHE A 532 -0.46 -15.26 -18.70
C PHE A 532 -0.33 -15.25 -20.22
N SER A 533 0.84 -15.63 -20.73
CA SER A 533 1.18 -15.46 -22.15
C SER A 533 2.18 -16.52 -22.63
N ASN A 534 2.34 -16.59 -23.96
CA ASN A 534 3.35 -17.41 -24.61
C ASN A 534 4.49 -16.53 -25.18
N PRO A 535 5.72 -17.06 -25.28
CA PRO A 535 6.11 -18.38 -24.77
C PRO A 535 6.25 -18.37 -23.25
N HIS A 536 6.02 -19.53 -22.62
CA HIS A 536 6.17 -19.71 -21.17
C HIS A 536 6.97 -20.97 -20.84
N LEU A 537 7.55 -20.96 -19.64
CA LEU A 537 8.20 -22.10 -19.00
C LEU A 537 7.85 -22.05 -17.50
N SER A 538 7.28 -23.11 -16.96
CA SER A 538 6.83 -23.20 -15.56
C SER A 538 7.13 -24.58 -14.97
N VAL A 539 7.45 -24.66 -13.70
CA VAL A 539 7.58 -25.89 -12.92
C VAL A 539 6.31 -26.08 -12.11
N VAL A 540 5.76 -27.28 -12.14
CA VAL A 540 4.56 -27.61 -11.36
C VAL A 540 4.71 -28.93 -10.63
N PHE A 541 4.13 -29.02 -9.44
CA PHE A 541 3.90 -30.25 -8.70
C PHE A 541 2.48 -30.76 -9.04
N PRO A 542 2.35 -31.82 -9.86
CA PRO A 542 1.06 -32.34 -10.27
C PRO A 542 0.45 -33.22 -9.17
N HIS A 543 -0.72 -32.84 -8.67
CA HIS A 543 -1.54 -33.62 -7.73
C HIS A 543 -2.99 -33.71 -8.22
N GLU A 544 -3.23 -34.48 -9.28
CA GLU A 544 -4.57 -34.70 -9.84
C GLU A 544 -5.54 -35.30 -8.80
N GLU A 545 -5.00 -36.03 -7.83
CA GLU A 545 -5.76 -36.66 -6.75
C GLU A 545 -6.28 -35.67 -5.69
N TRP A 546 -5.76 -34.44 -5.65
CA TRP A 546 -6.24 -33.41 -4.72
C TRP A 546 -7.45 -32.65 -5.28
N GLY A 547 -7.68 -32.71 -6.59
CA GLY A 547 -8.92 -32.23 -7.23
C GLY A 547 -9.14 -30.71 -7.18
N GLU A 548 -8.18 -29.93 -6.70
CA GLU A 548 -8.35 -28.48 -6.45
C GLU A 548 -7.74 -27.57 -7.52
N THR A 549 -6.82 -28.04 -8.37
CA THR A 549 -6.25 -27.23 -9.47
C THR A 549 -6.04 -28.07 -10.73
N THR A 550 -6.32 -27.47 -11.90
CA THR A 550 -6.05 -28.09 -13.21
C THR A 550 -4.61 -27.88 -13.66
N TRP A 551 -3.93 -26.84 -13.16
CA TRP A 551 -2.57 -26.49 -13.57
C TRP A 551 -1.50 -27.19 -12.72
N GLY A 552 -1.69 -27.25 -11.39
CA GLY A 552 -0.79 -27.86 -10.43
C GLY A 552 -0.49 -26.92 -9.26
N TYR A 553 0.58 -27.24 -8.54
CA TYR A 553 1.06 -26.50 -7.39
C TYR A 553 2.47 -25.97 -7.63
N ALA A 554 2.76 -24.79 -7.05
CA ALA A 554 4.08 -24.20 -6.99
C ALA A 554 4.89 -24.76 -5.81
N SER A 555 4.23 -25.40 -4.84
CA SER A 555 4.92 -26.11 -3.78
C SER A 555 4.29 -27.43 -3.39
N ASP A 556 5.13 -28.32 -2.87
CA ASP A 556 4.76 -29.65 -2.37
C ASP A 556 5.57 -29.97 -1.10
N TYR A 557 4.92 -29.86 0.05
CA TYR A 557 5.53 -30.17 1.34
C TYR A 557 4.93 -31.40 1.97
N HIS A 558 5.80 -32.34 2.35
CA HIS A 558 5.41 -33.52 3.10
C HIS A 558 5.63 -33.35 4.61
N ALA A 559 5.07 -34.25 5.43
CA ALA A 559 5.30 -34.23 6.86
C ALA A 559 6.77 -34.48 7.23
N ALA A 560 7.34 -33.64 8.12
CA ALA A 560 8.71 -33.81 8.58
C ALA A 560 8.91 -35.09 9.40
N THR A 561 10.04 -35.75 9.16
CA THR A 561 10.44 -36.93 9.91
C THR A 561 11.89 -36.83 10.37
N ARG A 562 12.21 -37.47 11.50
CA ARG A 562 13.60 -37.51 12.04
C ARG A 562 14.63 -38.05 11.02
N LYS A 563 14.19 -38.85 10.05
CA LYS A 563 15.01 -39.39 8.97
C LYS A 563 14.34 -39.06 7.64
N PRO A 564 14.66 -37.89 7.05
CA PRO A 564 14.04 -37.42 5.83
C PRO A 564 14.02 -38.47 4.72
N SER A 565 12.83 -38.67 4.15
CA SER A 565 12.60 -39.57 3.04
C SER A 565 11.29 -39.25 2.36
N GLY A 566 11.22 -39.44 1.05
CA GLY A 566 10.04 -39.17 0.25
C GLY A 566 10.35 -39.25 -1.23
N GLU A 567 9.32 -39.08 -2.04
CA GLU A 567 9.39 -38.92 -3.47
C GLU A 567 8.52 -37.71 -3.83
N TRP A 568 9.11 -36.76 -4.55
CA TRP A 568 8.42 -35.59 -5.07
C TRP A 568 8.44 -35.70 -6.59
N VAL A 569 7.26 -35.67 -7.20
CA VAL A 569 7.11 -35.66 -8.66
C VAL A 569 6.81 -34.23 -9.06
N PHE A 570 7.51 -33.72 -10.07
CA PHE A 570 7.23 -32.41 -10.64
C PHE A 570 7.41 -32.47 -12.15
N ALA A 571 6.84 -31.50 -12.85
CA ALA A 571 6.97 -31.36 -14.28
C ALA A 571 7.48 -29.98 -14.63
N VAL A 572 8.30 -29.90 -15.69
CA VAL A 572 8.53 -28.65 -16.40
C VAL A 572 7.51 -28.61 -17.54
N ARG A 573 6.69 -27.56 -17.55
CA ARG A 573 5.69 -27.26 -18.58
C ARG A 573 6.13 -26.08 -19.41
N GLY A 574 5.76 -26.09 -20.68
CA GLY A 574 6.02 -24.98 -21.57
C GLY A 574 4.99 -24.86 -22.68
N SER A 575 4.93 -23.68 -23.28
CA SER A 575 4.00 -23.40 -24.38
C SER A 575 4.29 -24.21 -25.65
N GLU A 576 5.53 -24.70 -25.77
CA GLU A 576 6.03 -25.44 -26.92
C GLU A 576 7.23 -26.32 -26.51
N PRO A 577 7.69 -27.24 -27.38
CA PRO A 577 8.94 -27.95 -27.15
C PRO A 577 10.14 -27.00 -27.10
N PHE A 578 11.04 -27.21 -26.15
CA PHE A 578 12.27 -26.43 -25.99
C PHE A 578 13.50 -27.30 -26.29
N ALA A 579 14.37 -26.81 -27.17
CA ALA A 579 15.58 -27.53 -27.55
C ALA A 579 16.60 -27.64 -26.41
N GLU A 580 16.61 -26.70 -25.47
CA GLU A 580 17.53 -26.73 -24.33
C GLU A 580 16.85 -26.11 -23.11
N VAL A 581 16.57 -26.93 -22.10
CA VAL A 581 16.08 -26.50 -20.78
C VAL A 581 17.09 -26.90 -19.73
N THR A 582 17.43 -25.97 -18.84
CA THR A 582 18.29 -26.22 -17.68
C THR A 582 17.45 -26.22 -16.42
N LEU A 583 17.45 -27.36 -15.74
CA LEU A 583 16.89 -27.54 -14.41
C LEU A 583 17.97 -27.31 -13.36
N LYS A 584 17.72 -26.50 -12.34
CA LYS A 584 18.60 -26.30 -11.18
C LYS A 584 17.87 -26.62 -9.88
N LEU A 585 18.59 -27.21 -8.92
CA LEU A 585 18.10 -27.44 -7.57
C LEU A 585 18.94 -26.67 -6.54
N GLU A 586 18.28 -25.86 -5.72
CA GLU A 586 18.91 -25.09 -4.65
C GLU A 586 18.33 -25.50 -3.29
N GLY A 587 19.20 -25.80 -2.31
CA GLY A 587 18.74 -26.23 -0.99
C GLY A 587 19.86 -26.78 -0.11
N PRO A 588 19.52 -27.38 1.05
CA PRO A 588 20.52 -27.89 1.98
C PRO A 588 21.40 -28.97 1.36
N ALA A 589 22.72 -28.79 1.45
CA ALA A 589 23.70 -29.65 0.78
C ALA A 589 23.59 -31.12 1.20
N GLU A 590 23.18 -31.40 2.44
CA GLU A 590 22.96 -32.75 2.97
C GLU A 590 21.72 -33.44 2.39
N ILE A 591 20.72 -32.69 1.93
CA ILE A 591 19.55 -33.21 1.23
C ILE A 591 19.93 -33.50 -0.22
N LEU A 592 20.50 -32.51 -0.92
CA LEU A 592 20.90 -32.64 -2.32
C LEU A 592 21.92 -33.79 -2.54
N LYS A 593 22.86 -34.02 -1.62
CA LYS A 593 23.83 -35.14 -1.68
C LYS A 593 23.19 -36.52 -1.52
N LYS A 594 22.04 -36.62 -0.86
CA LYS A 594 21.33 -37.89 -0.59
C LYS A 594 20.20 -38.14 -1.59
N GLY A 595 19.64 -37.07 -2.15
CA GLY A 595 18.61 -37.11 -3.16
C GLY A 595 19.09 -37.75 -4.45
N ASN A 596 18.15 -38.34 -5.19
CA ASN A 596 18.37 -38.80 -6.56
C ASN A 596 17.29 -38.20 -7.43
N LEU A 597 17.69 -37.34 -8.37
CA LEU A 597 16.81 -36.86 -9.42
C LEU A 597 16.73 -37.92 -10.52
N ARG A 598 15.52 -38.20 -11.00
CA ARG A 598 15.27 -39.08 -12.13
C ARG A 598 14.43 -38.32 -13.15
N ASP A 599 14.97 -38.21 -14.35
CA ASP A 599 14.23 -37.81 -15.55
C ASP A 599 13.33 -39.00 -15.95
N LEU A 600 12.02 -38.79 -15.93
CA LEU A 600 11.04 -39.88 -16.07
C LEU A 600 10.85 -40.31 -17.53
N GLU A 601 11.07 -39.41 -18.47
CA GLU A 601 11.01 -39.63 -19.91
C GLU A 601 12.20 -40.46 -20.39
N SER A 602 13.42 -40.03 -20.04
CA SER A 602 14.63 -40.76 -20.45
C SER A 602 14.96 -41.94 -19.53
N GLY A 603 14.36 -41.96 -18.33
CA GLY A 603 14.68 -42.91 -17.26
C GLY A 603 16.05 -42.68 -16.60
N LYS A 604 16.77 -41.63 -17.01
CA LYS A 604 18.12 -41.32 -16.55
C LYS A 604 18.10 -40.87 -15.10
N GLN A 605 18.97 -41.47 -14.28
CA GLN A 605 19.28 -40.94 -12.95
C GLN A 605 20.33 -39.85 -13.08
N VAL A 606 20.00 -38.68 -12.55
CA VAL A 606 20.86 -37.50 -12.60
C VAL A 606 21.43 -37.25 -11.22
N LYS A 607 22.77 -37.30 -11.14
CA LYS A 607 23.50 -36.71 -10.03
C LYS A 607 23.88 -35.30 -10.47
N LEU A 608 23.26 -34.30 -9.87
CA LEU A 608 23.56 -32.89 -10.13
C LEU A 608 24.97 -32.60 -9.59
N ALA A 609 25.98 -32.66 -10.46
CA ALA A 609 27.38 -32.52 -10.09
C ALA A 609 27.71 -31.09 -9.62
N ASP A 610 26.96 -30.11 -10.10
CA ASP A 610 27.05 -28.66 -9.81
C ASP A 610 25.70 -28.03 -9.40
N GLY A 611 24.65 -28.84 -9.26
CA GLY A 611 23.29 -28.37 -8.99
C GLY A 611 22.41 -28.23 -10.24
N SER A 612 22.88 -28.56 -11.45
CA SER A 612 22.13 -28.38 -12.70
C SER A 612 22.02 -29.62 -13.60
N TYR A 613 20.99 -29.67 -14.44
CA TYR A 613 20.76 -30.69 -15.45
C TYR A 613 20.12 -30.07 -16.70
N THR A 614 20.78 -30.24 -17.84
CA THR A 614 20.26 -29.77 -19.14
C THR A 614 19.67 -30.93 -19.92
N PHE A 615 18.51 -30.70 -20.52
CA PHE A 615 17.76 -31.67 -21.31
C PHE A 615 16.99 -31.01 -22.45
N ASP A 616 16.62 -31.82 -23.45
CA ASP A 616 15.75 -31.41 -24.55
C ASP A 616 14.30 -31.71 -24.15
N MET A 617 13.45 -30.70 -24.15
CA MET A 617 12.02 -30.85 -23.82
C MET A 617 11.24 -31.10 -25.10
N ALA A 618 11.06 -32.38 -25.47
CA ALA A 618 10.48 -32.78 -26.75
C ALA A 618 8.95 -32.62 -26.85
N SER A 619 8.28 -32.42 -25.72
CA SER A 619 6.85 -32.12 -25.57
C SER A 619 6.65 -30.82 -24.79
N ASP A 620 5.40 -30.40 -24.64
CA ASP A 620 4.96 -29.28 -23.79
C ASP A 620 5.06 -29.58 -22.29
N VAL A 621 5.27 -30.84 -21.90
CA VAL A 621 5.47 -31.27 -20.51
C VAL A 621 6.62 -32.29 -20.42
N HIS A 622 7.45 -32.20 -19.37
CA HIS A 622 8.55 -33.13 -19.08
C HIS A 622 8.65 -33.38 -17.56
N TYR A 623 8.57 -34.65 -17.14
CA TYR A 623 8.44 -35.05 -15.76
C TYR A 623 9.74 -35.48 -15.09
N PHE A 624 9.84 -35.15 -13.81
CA PHE A 624 10.96 -35.50 -12.95
C PHE A 624 10.46 -36.09 -11.64
N SER A 625 11.30 -36.93 -11.04
CA SER A 625 11.10 -37.47 -9.70
C SER A 625 12.35 -37.23 -8.87
N PHE A 626 12.22 -36.52 -7.76
CA PHE A 626 13.26 -36.39 -6.75
C PHE A 626 12.97 -37.36 -5.60
N ARG A 627 13.90 -38.30 -5.36
CA ARG A 627 13.74 -39.32 -4.31
C ARG A 627 14.79 -39.21 -3.23
N LEU A 628 14.32 -39.13 -1.98
CA LEU A 628 15.15 -39.21 -0.78
C LEU A 628 14.90 -40.54 -0.07
N ARG A 629 15.92 -41.41 0.01
CA ARG A 629 15.78 -42.75 0.63
C ARG A 629 16.18 -42.72 2.10
N ARG A 630 15.42 -43.43 2.94
CA ARG A 630 15.86 -43.74 4.32
C ARG A 630 17.15 -44.57 4.27
N LYS A 631 18.15 -44.14 5.03
CA LYS A 631 19.30 -44.99 5.38
C LYS A 631 18.94 -45.93 6.53
#